data_AF-K6Z6K5-F1
#
_entry.id   AF-K6Z6K5-F1
#
_cell.length_a   1.000
_cell.length_b   1.000
_cell.length_c   1.000
_cell.angle_alpha   90.00
_cell.angle_beta   90.00
_cell.angle_gamma   90.00
#
_symmetry.space_group_name_H-M   'P 1'
#
loop_
_entity.id
_entity.type
_entity.pdbx_description
1 polymer ?
#
loop_
_entity_poly.entity_id
_entity_poly.type
_entity_poly.pdbx_seq_one_letter_code
_entity_poly.pdbx_strand_id
1 'polypeptide(L)'
;VILASHLGRPKGVTPKFSLKPLVPRLSELLGVEVVMANDCIGEEVEKLAAALPEGGVLLLENVRFYKEEEKNDPEFAKKLASVADLYVNDAFGTAHRAHASTEGVTKFLRPSVAGFLMQKELDYLVGAVANPKKPFAAIVGGSKVSSKIGVIESLLAKVDILILGGGMIFTFYKAQGKAVGKSLVEEDKLELATSLIETAKAKGVSLLLPTDVVVADKFAPDAESKTVSADAIPDGWMGLDVGPDSIKTFSEALDTTKTVIWNGPMGVFEFEKFAAGTD
;
A
#
# COMPACT_ATOMS: atom_id res chain seq x y z
N VAL A 1 1.27 -13.65 25.75
CA VAL A 1 0.95 -13.16 24.39
C VAL A 1 1.91 -13.81 23.40
N ILE A 2 1.40 -14.39 22.31
CA ILE A 2 2.23 -14.99 21.26
C ILE A 2 2.08 -14.14 20.01
N LEU A 3 3.21 -13.63 19.50
CA LEU A 3 3.28 -12.76 18.33
C LEU A 3 3.79 -13.56 17.14
N ALA A 4 3.04 -13.52 16.05
CA ALA A 4 3.44 -14.07 14.76
C ALA A 4 3.55 -12.93 13.73
N SER A 5 4.59 -12.94 12.92
CA SER A 5 4.77 -11.95 11.86
C SER A 5 5.60 -12.52 10.72
N HIS A 6 5.65 -11.79 9.61
CA HIS A 6 6.55 -12.08 8.51
C HIS A 6 7.56 -10.94 8.34
N LEU A 7 8.73 -11.27 7.79
CA LEU A 7 9.70 -10.28 7.33
C LEU A 7 10.14 -10.60 5.91
N GLY A 8 9.93 -9.63 5.01
CA GLY A 8 10.31 -9.76 3.61
C GLY A 8 9.63 -10.90 2.85
N ARG A 9 10.35 -11.46 1.88
CA ARG A 9 9.92 -12.55 0.99
C ARG A 9 11.01 -13.62 0.91
N PRO A 10 11.26 -14.36 1.99
CA PRO A 10 12.27 -15.42 2.00
C PRO A 10 11.93 -16.53 0.99
N LYS A 11 12.95 -17.19 0.44
CA LYS A 11 12.82 -18.42 -0.37
C LYS A 11 13.21 -19.67 0.43
N GLY A 12 13.16 -19.56 1.76
CA GLY A 12 13.68 -20.52 2.73
C GLY A 12 14.24 -19.81 3.95
N VAL A 13 14.61 -20.59 4.97
CA VAL A 13 15.16 -20.08 6.23
C VAL A 13 16.47 -19.33 5.97
N THR A 14 16.58 -18.09 6.46
CA THR A 14 17.80 -17.29 6.33
C THR A 14 17.92 -16.27 7.46
N PRO A 15 19.14 -16.02 8.01
CA PRO A 15 19.36 -15.00 9.03
C PRO A 15 18.89 -13.60 8.61
N LYS A 16 18.95 -13.28 7.31
CA LYS A 16 18.55 -11.96 6.77
C LYS A 16 17.09 -11.60 7.09
N PHE A 17 16.22 -12.61 7.15
CA PHE A 17 14.79 -12.41 7.35
C PHE A 17 14.32 -13.00 8.69
N SER A 18 15.22 -13.29 9.62
CA SER A 18 14.85 -13.66 10.99
C SER A 18 14.25 -12.45 11.71
N LEU A 19 13.31 -12.71 12.61
CA LEU A 19 12.69 -11.71 13.48
C LEU A 19 13.49 -11.46 14.77
N LYS A 20 14.55 -12.25 15.03
CA LYS A 20 15.45 -12.06 16.19
C LYS A 20 15.91 -10.61 16.41
N PRO A 21 16.29 -9.84 15.37
CA PRO A 21 16.71 -8.44 15.56
C PRO A 21 15.61 -7.52 16.09
N LEU A 22 14.34 -7.91 16.03
CA LEU A 22 13.22 -7.11 16.55
C LEU A 22 13.09 -7.19 18.08
N VAL A 23 13.59 -8.28 18.68
CA VAL A 23 13.41 -8.60 20.11
C VAL A 23 13.87 -7.48 21.04
N PRO A 24 15.08 -6.89 20.88
CA PRO A 24 15.51 -5.82 21.79
C PRO A 24 14.59 -4.60 21.74
N ARG A 25 14.23 -4.17 20.52
CA ARG A 25 13.39 -2.99 20.32
C ARG A 25 11.96 -3.22 20.81
N LEU A 26 11.41 -4.40 20.55
CA LEU A 26 10.07 -4.75 21.01
C LEU A 26 10.01 -4.84 22.54
N SER A 27 11.04 -5.42 23.17
CA SER A 27 11.11 -5.51 24.64
C SER A 27 11.22 -4.13 25.28
N GLU A 28 12.03 -3.24 24.72
CA GLU A 28 12.15 -1.84 25.15
C GLU A 28 10.79 -1.12 25.08
N LEU A 29 10.09 -1.24 23.95
CA LEU A 29 8.81 -0.56 23.73
C LEU A 29 7.67 -1.10 24.60
N LEU A 30 7.67 -2.39 24.91
CA LEU A 30 6.65 -3.02 25.74
C LEU A 30 6.97 -2.95 27.24
N GLY A 31 8.23 -2.68 27.61
CA GLY A 31 8.67 -2.71 29.01
C GLY A 31 8.70 -4.11 29.64
N VAL A 32 8.65 -5.16 28.81
CA VAL A 32 8.72 -6.57 29.23
C VAL A 32 9.70 -7.32 28.33
N GLU A 33 10.38 -8.32 28.88
CA GLU A 33 11.26 -9.17 28.08
C GLU A 33 10.46 -9.99 27.07
N VAL A 34 10.82 -9.87 25.79
CA VAL A 34 10.25 -10.70 24.73
C VAL A 34 11.11 -11.93 24.54
N VAL A 35 10.53 -13.10 24.79
CA VAL A 35 11.15 -14.39 24.50
C VAL A 35 11.07 -14.65 23.00
N MET A 36 12.15 -15.15 22.40
CA MET A 36 12.20 -15.49 20.98
C MET A 36 12.15 -17.00 20.80
N ALA A 37 11.18 -17.49 20.02
CA ALA A 37 11.15 -18.88 19.61
C ALA A 37 12.23 -19.17 18.56
N ASN A 38 12.73 -20.40 18.52
CA ASN A 38 13.66 -20.86 17.48
C ASN A 38 12.97 -21.10 16.12
N ASP A 39 11.64 -21.24 16.13
CA ASP A 39 10.79 -21.52 14.98
C ASP A 39 9.38 -20.90 15.22
N CYS A 40 8.42 -21.07 14.29
CA CYS A 40 7.02 -20.67 14.49
C CYS A 40 6.09 -21.85 14.79
N ILE A 41 6.57 -23.09 14.68
CA ILE A 41 5.84 -24.32 15.00
C ILE A 41 6.78 -25.38 15.60
N GLY A 42 6.21 -26.43 16.19
CA GLY A 42 6.96 -27.59 16.68
C GLY A 42 7.10 -27.65 18.21
N GLU A 43 7.61 -28.77 18.71
CA GLU A 43 7.58 -29.09 20.14
C GLU A 43 8.27 -28.06 21.03
N GLU A 44 9.39 -27.48 20.58
CA GLU A 44 10.10 -26.46 21.36
C GLU A 44 9.30 -25.14 21.45
N VAL A 45 8.55 -24.80 20.39
CA VAL A 45 7.66 -23.63 20.40
C VAL A 45 6.48 -23.88 21.35
N GLU A 46 5.91 -25.08 21.35
CA GLU A 46 4.84 -25.49 22.26
C GLU A 46 5.29 -25.43 23.73
N LYS A 47 6.51 -25.90 24.03
CA LYS A 47 7.10 -25.81 25.38
C LYS A 47 7.31 -24.36 25.80
N LEU A 48 7.84 -23.51 24.93
CA LEU A 48 8.04 -22.08 25.21
C LEU A 48 6.71 -21.36 25.46
N ALA A 49 5.68 -21.67 24.66
CA ALA A 49 4.35 -21.11 24.82
C ALA A 49 3.71 -21.55 26.15
N ALA A 50 3.79 -22.84 26.48
CA ALA A 50 3.25 -23.39 27.73
C ALA A 50 3.96 -22.88 28.99
N ALA A 51 5.25 -22.53 28.89
CA ALA A 51 6.03 -21.97 29.99
C ALA A 51 5.90 -20.44 30.12
N LEU A 52 5.20 -19.77 29.19
CA LEU A 52 5.10 -18.32 29.17
C LEU A 52 4.23 -17.84 30.34
N PRO A 53 4.76 -17.00 31.26
CA PRO A 53 3.97 -16.49 32.37
C PRO A 53 2.88 -15.51 31.88
N GLU A 54 1.88 -15.27 32.72
CA GLU A 54 0.91 -14.21 32.47
C GLU A 54 1.63 -12.85 32.31
N GLY A 55 1.26 -12.08 31.29
CA GLY A 55 1.97 -10.85 30.90
C GLY A 55 3.26 -11.07 30.10
N GLY A 56 3.74 -12.31 29.96
CA GLY A 56 4.87 -12.66 29.11
C GLY A 56 4.58 -12.54 27.62
N VAL A 57 5.63 -12.29 26.83
CA VAL A 57 5.54 -12.13 25.37
C VAL A 57 6.49 -13.11 24.69
N LEU A 58 5.96 -13.91 23.77
CA LEU A 58 6.72 -14.81 22.89
C LEU A 58 6.63 -14.30 21.46
N LEU A 59 7.76 -14.07 20.80
CA LEU A 59 7.84 -13.80 19.36
C LEU A 59 8.21 -15.09 18.63
N LEU A 60 7.32 -15.55 17.76
CA LEU A 60 7.58 -16.65 16.84
C LEU A 60 8.58 -16.24 15.77
N GLU A 61 9.30 -17.20 15.18
CA GLU A 61 10.14 -16.92 14.03
C GLU A 61 9.28 -16.61 12.77
N ASN A 62 9.90 -16.06 11.73
CA ASN A 62 9.22 -15.61 10.52
C ASN A 62 8.33 -16.69 9.87
N VAL A 63 7.01 -16.49 9.88
CA VAL A 63 6.04 -17.48 9.35
C VAL A 63 6.26 -17.82 7.87
N ARG A 64 6.85 -16.91 7.09
CA ARG A 64 7.18 -17.13 5.67
C ARG A 64 8.43 -17.99 5.45
N PHE A 65 9.11 -18.44 6.50
CA PHE A 65 10.09 -19.51 6.37
C PHE A 65 9.44 -20.83 5.92
N TYR A 66 8.13 -20.98 6.11
CA TYR A 66 7.32 -22.04 5.56
C TYR A 66 6.60 -21.56 4.30
N LYS A 67 6.75 -22.27 3.19
CA LYS A 67 6.03 -21.99 1.93
C LYS A 67 4.52 -22.23 2.09
N GLU A 68 4.15 -23.02 3.08
CA GLU A 68 2.81 -23.39 3.49
C GLU A 68 2.00 -22.16 3.96
N GLU A 69 2.68 -21.14 4.52
CA GLU A 69 2.07 -19.88 4.94
C GLU A 69 1.34 -19.18 3.79
N GLU A 70 2.01 -18.95 2.67
CA GLU A 70 1.44 -18.24 1.51
C GLU A 70 0.41 -19.09 0.76
N LYS A 71 0.38 -20.41 1.00
CA LYS A 71 -0.58 -21.35 0.42
C LYS A 71 -1.84 -21.54 1.27
N ASN A 72 -1.88 -20.92 2.45
CA ASN A 72 -2.94 -21.14 3.43
C ASN A 72 -3.13 -22.62 3.76
N ASP A 73 -2.03 -23.34 3.95
CA ASP A 73 -2.09 -24.78 4.20
C ASP A 73 -2.78 -25.07 5.55
N PRO A 74 -3.84 -25.91 5.58
CA PRO A 74 -4.60 -26.18 6.80
C PRO A 74 -3.79 -26.87 7.90
N GLU A 75 -2.86 -27.75 7.55
CA GLU A 75 -2.04 -28.46 8.54
C GLU A 75 -1.00 -27.54 9.17
N PHE A 76 -0.42 -26.64 8.37
CA PHE A 76 0.44 -25.58 8.90
C PHE A 76 -0.34 -24.60 9.79
N ALA A 77 -1.52 -24.16 9.36
CA ALA A 77 -2.39 -23.30 10.17
C ALA A 77 -2.79 -23.96 11.50
N LYS A 78 -3.08 -25.26 11.50
CA LYS A 78 -3.39 -26.02 12.71
C LYS A 78 -2.19 -26.09 13.67
N LYS A 79 -0.98 -26.30 13.16
CA LYS A 79 0.24 -26.28 13.96
C LYS A 79 0.53 -24.90 14.52
N LEU A 80 0.34 -23.83 13.75
CA LEU A 80 0.51 -22.46 14.23
C LEU A 80 -0.51 -22.11 15.32
N ALA A 81 -1.73 -22.65 15.20
CA ALA A 81 -2.78 -22.48 16.20
C ALA A 81 -2.58 -23.30 17.47
N SER A 82 -1.72 -24.34 17.50
CA SER A 82 -1.62 -25.26 18.65
C SER A 82 -1.12 -24.59 19.93
N VAL A 83 -0.50 -23.41 19.81
CA VAL A 83 0.11 -22.68 20.93
C VAL A 83 -0.79 -21.59 21.52
N ALA A 84 -2.02 -21.41 21.01
CA ALA A 84 -2.90 -20.34 21.44
C ALA A 84 -4.35 -20.82 21.63
N ASP A 85 -5.12 -20.08 22.43
CA ASP A 85 -6.55 -20.34 22.65
C ASP A 85 -7.45 -19.46 21.78
N LEU A 86 -7.00 -18.23 21.51
CA LEU A 86 -7.72 -17.20 20.75
C LEU A 86 -6.83 -16.55 19.70
N TYR A 87 -7.46 -15.90 18.72
CA TYR A 87 -6.76 -15.21 17.65
C TYR A 87 -7.11 -13.73 17.60
N VAL A 88 -6.08 -12.89 17.54
CA VAL A 88 -6.20 -11.45 17.30
C VAL A 88 -5.47 -11.12 16.00
N ASN A 89 -6.20 -10.65 14.99
CA ASN A 89 -5.58 -10.13 13.77
C ASN A 89 -5.38 -8.63 13.89
N ASP A 90 -4.13 -8.19 14.04
CA ASP A 90 -3.76 -6.78 14.05
C ASP A 90 -2.89 -6.37 12.84
N ALA A 91 -2.91 -7.18 11.77
CA ALA A 91 -2.07 -7.03 10.59
C ALA A 91 -2.89 -6.71 9.32
N PHE A 92 -3.45 -5.50 9.24
CA PHE A 92 -4.27 -5.06 8.10
C PHE A 92 -3.56 -5.24 6.75
N GLY A 93 -2.27 -4.89 6.68
CA GLY A 93 -1.47 -4.96 5.45
C GLY A 93 -1.37 -6.35 4.82
N THR A 94 -1.63 -7.43 5.56
CA THR A 94 -1.64 -8.81 5.03
C THR A 94 -3.04 -9.43 4.94
N ALA A 95 -4.07 -8.77 5.44
CA ALA A 95 -5.44 -9.31 5.47
C ALA A 95 -6.08 -9.45 4.08
N HIS A 96 -5.55 -8.77 3.06
CA HIS A 96 -5.98 -8.93 1.66
C HIS A 96 -5.57 -10.27 1.03
N ARG A 97 -4.77 -11.09 1.73
CA ARG A 97 -4.35 -12.43 1.28
C ARG A 97 -4.84 -13.49 2.26
N ALA A 98 -5.37 -14.57 1.72
CA ALA A 98 -5.64 -15.77 2.48
C ALA A 98 -4.32 -16.51 2.71
N HIS A 99 -3.65 -16.24 3.83
CA HIS A 99 -2.49 -16.98 4.29
C HIS A 99 -2.82 -17.75 5.57
N ALA A 100 -2.00 -18.72 5.95
CA ALA A 100 -2.25 -19.55 7.11
C ALA A 100 -2.33 -18.70 8.40
N SER A 101 -1.38 -17.79 8.63
CA SER A 101 -1.37 -16.92 9.81
C SER A 101 -2.46 -15.85 9.85
N THR A 102 -3.07 -15.50 8.70
CA THR A 102 -4.07 -14.42 8.62
C THR A 102 -5.51 -14.91 8.50
N GLU A 103 -5.71 -16.05 7.82
CA GLU A 103 -7.01 -16.66 7.51
C GLU A 103 -7.11 -18.07 8.07
N GLY A 104 -6.14 -18.95 7.79
CA GLY A 104 -6.22 -20.37 8.12
C GLY A 104 -6.32 -20.66 9.62
N VAL A 105 -5.56 -19.94 10.45
CA VAL A 105 -5.59 -20.06 11.92
C VAL A 105 -6.98 -19.77 12.49
N THR A 106 -7.79 -18.97 11.80
CA THR A 106 -9.18 -18.68 12.19
C THR A 106 -10.10 -19.87 12.02
N LYS A 107 -9.66 -21.02 11.49
CA LYS A 107 -10.47 -22.25 11.51
C LYS A 107 -10.29 -23.04 12.80
N PHE A 108 -9.21 -22.77 13.53
CA PHE A 108 -8.79 -23.53 14.71
C PHE A 108 -8.89 -22.74 16.01
N LEU A 109 -8.78 -21.41 15.96
CA LEU A 109 -8.82 -20.52 17.14
C LEU A 109 -10.16 -19.80 17.30
N ARG A 110 -10.69 -19.77 18.52
CA ARG A 110 -11.96 -19.11 18.85
C ARG A 110 -11.87 -18.43 20.23
N PRO A 111 -12.25 -17.16 20.37
CA PRO A 111 -12.72 -16.26 19.32
C PRO A 111 -11.60 -15.81 18.37
N SER A 112 -11.99 -15.37 17.17
CA SER A 112 -11.11 -14.67 16.22
C SER A 112 -11.58 -13.23 16.12
N VAL A 113 -10.74 -12.29 16.54
CA VAL A 113 -11.10 -10.87 16.66
C VAL A 113 -10.10 -9.98 15.92
N ALA A 114 -10.55 -8.77 15.57
CA ALA A 114 -9.66 -7.71 15.11
C ALA A 114 -8.95 -7.06 16.29
N GLY A 115 -7.65 -6.79 16.16
CA GLY A 115 -6.94 -5.90 17.08
C GLY A 115 -7.28 -4.42 16.82
N PHE A 116 -6.71 -3.51 17.61
CA PHE A 116 -7.02 -2.09 17.53
C PHE A 116 -6.47 -1.42 16.27
N LEU A 117 -5.31 -1.83 15.76
CA LEU A 117 -4.79 -1.31 14.50
C LEU A 117 -5.68 -1.78 13.34
N MET A 118 -6.03 -3.06 13.30
CA MET A 118 -6.98 -3.59 12.32
C MET A 118 -8.33 -2.86 12.37
N GLN A 119 -8.90 -2.69 13.57
CA GLN A 119 -10.15 -1.96 13.75
C GLN A 119 -10.02 -0.53 13.24
N LYS A 120 -8.96 0.18 13.61
CA LYS A 120 -8.69 1.55 13.16
C LYS A 120 -8.64 1.61 11.63
N GLU A 121 -7.89 0.73 10.98
CA GLU A 121 -7.80 0.67 9.51
C GLU A 121 -9.16 0.42 8.86
N LEU A 122 -9.95 -0.51 9.40
CA LEU A 122 -11.32 -0.77 8.92
C LEU A 122 -12.23 0.44 9.11
N ASP A 123 -12.21 1.07 10.28
CA ASP A 123 -13.03 2.24 10.59
C ASP A 123 -12.68 3.43 9.67
N TYR A 124 -11.39 3.66 9.40
CA TYR A 124 -10.95 4.70 8.46
C TYR A 124 -11.36 4.38 7.03
N LEU A 125 -11.11 3.16 6.55
CA LEU A 125 -11.41 2.82 5.16
C LEU A 125 -12.91 2.71 4.90
N VAL A 126 -13.64 2.02 5.76
CA VAL A 126 -15.10 1.91 5.63
C VAL A 126 -15.75 3.27 5.87
N GLY A 127 -15.32 4.03 6.88
CA GLY A 127 -15.86 5.37 7.14
C GLY A 127 -15.63 6.32 5.96
N ALA A 128 -14.38 6.42 5.49
CA ALA A 128 -14.01 7.32 4.40
C ALA A 128 -14.59 6.90 3.04
N VAL A 129 -14.86 5.60 2.82
CA VAL A 129 -15.36 5.11 1.52
C VAL A 129 -16.87 4.88 1.53
N ALA A 130 -17.51 4.50 2.64
CA ALA A 130 -18.94 4.23 2.68
C ALA A 130 -19.77 5.51 2.86
N ASN A 131 -19.35 6.39 3.78
CA ASN A 131 -20.06 7.64 4.11
C ASN A 131 -19.06 8.81 4.29
N PRO A 132 -18.32 9.21 3.25
CA PRO A 132 -17.37 10.31 3.32
C PRO A 132 -18.04 11.63 3.67
N LYS A 133 -17.32 12.50 4.40
CA LYS A 133 -17.73 13.90 4.54
C LYS A 133 -17.39 14.62 3.24
N LYS A 134 -18.36 15.33 2.68
CA LYS A 134 -18.21 16.05 1.41
C LYS A 134 -17.75 17.51 1.61
N PRO A 135 -16.97 18.10 0.68
CA PRO A 135 -16.45 17.47 -0.55
C PRO A 135 -15.43 16.37 -0.27
N PHE A 136 -15.57 15.24 -0.98
CA PHE A 136 -14.69 14.09 -0.87
C PHE A 136 -13.73 14.05 -2.07
N ALA A 137 -12.44 14.12 -1.80
CA ALA A 137 -11.41 13.99 -2.83
C ALA A 137 -10.67 12.65 -2.73
N ALA A 138 -10.26 12.14 -3.89
CA ALA A 138 -9.25 11.09 -3.98
C ALA A 138 -8.05 11.56 -4.78
N ILE A 139 -6.86 11.17 -4.32
CA ILE A 139 -5.59 11.33 -5.03
C ILE A 139 -5.10 9.91 -5.36
N VAL A 140 -4.92 9.60 -6.63
CA VAL A 140 -4.44 8.30 -7.08
C VAL A 140 -3.20 8.48 -7.93
N GLY A 141 -2.08 7.96 -7.42
CA GLY A 141 -0.78 8.06 -8.07
C GLY A 141 -0.17 6.69 -8.38
N GLY A 142 1.12 6.70 -8.68
CA GLY A 142 1.90 5.52 -9.08
C GLY A 142 2.16 5.41 -10.58
N SER A 143 2.86 4.35 -10.97
CA SER A 143 3.43 4.26 -12.32
C SER A 143 2.51 3.64 -13.37
N LYS A 144 1.52 2.83 -12.99
CA LYS A 144 0.69 2.05 -13.93
C LYS A 144 -0.79 2.20 -13.65
N VAL A 145 -1.55 2.54 -14.69
CA VAL A 145 -3.02 2.55 -14.70
C VAL A 145 -3.55 1.17 -14.34
N SER A 146 -2.97 0.10 -14.92
CA SER A 146 -3.41 -1.30 -14.72
C SER A 146 -3.45 -1.71 -13.24
N SER A 147 -2.55 -1.17 -12.43
CA SER A 147 -2.50 -1.44 -10.99
C SER A 147 -3.53 -0.67 -10.16
N LYS A 148 -4.18 0.35 -10.74
CA LYS A 148 -5.08 1.30 -10.06
C LYS A 148 -6.51 1.31 -10.59
N ILE A 149 -6.82 0.56 -11.65
CA ILE A 149 -8.14 0.53 -12.31
C ILE A 149 -9.27 0.38 -11.28
N GLY A 150 -9.25 -0.70 -10.49
CA GLY A 150 -10.31 -0.97 -9.52
C GLY A 150 -10.43 0.09 -8.43
N VAL A 151 -9.33 0.75 -8.06
CA VAL A 151 -9.35 1.87 -7.11
C VAL A 151 -10.03 3.09 -7.73
N ILE A 152 -9.66 3.45 -8.97
CA ILE A 152 -10.23 4.58 -9.69
C ILE A 152 -11.72 4.37 -9.95
N GLU A 153 -12.12 3.21 -10.48
CA GLU A 153 -13.52 2.89 -10.77
C GLU A 153 -14.40 2.94 -9.51
N SER A 154 -13.91 2.39 -8.40
CA SER A 154 -14.60 2.41 -7.11
C SER A 154 -14.76 3.83 -6.57
N LEU A 155 -13.70 4.65 -6.66
CA LEU A 155 -13.70 6.02 -6.16
C LEU A 155 -14.53 6.96 -7.04
N LEU A 156 -14.53 6.78 -8.36
CA LEU A 156 -15.35 7.55 -9.30
C LEU A 156 -16.85 7.48 -9.00
N ALA A 157 -17.31 6.46 -8.28
CA ALA A 157 -18.71 6.36 -7.85
C ALA A 157 -19.05 7.24 -6.62
N LYS A 158 -18.05 7.84 -5.96
CA LYS A 158 -18.20 8.39 -4.61
C LYS A 158 -17.59 9.77 -4.41
N VAL A 159 -16.45 10.03 -5.04
CA VAL A 159 -15.68 11.27 -4.89
C VAL A 159 -16.33 12.41 -5.65
N ASP A 160 -16.17 13.62 -5.14
CA ASP A 160 -16.50 14.87 -5.84
C ASP A 160 -15.30 15.35 -6.69
N ILE A 161 -14.07 15.05 -6.24
CA ILE A 161 -12.81 15.40 -6.91
C ILE A 161 -11.93 14.14 -7.03
N LEU A 162 -11.35 13.91 -8.21
CA LEU A 162 -10.35 12.88 -8.43
C LEU A 162 -9.08 13.52 -9.03
N ILE A 163 -7.98 13.44 -8.31
CA ILE A 163 -6.65 13.88 -8.75
C ILE A 163 -5.86 12.64 -9.17
N LEU A 164 -5.28 12.65 -10.37
CA LEU A 164 -4.35 11.61 -10.82
C LEU A 164 -2.92 12.15 -10.90
N GLY A 165 -1.96 11.35 -10.44
CA GLY A 165 -0.53 11.69 -10.46
C GLY A 165 0.35 10.49 -10.81
N GLY A 166 1.67 10.66 -10.70
CA GLY A 166 2.65 9.61 -11.00
C GLY A 166 2.75 9.29 -12.49
N GLY A 167 3.52 8.25 -12.82
CA GLY A 167 3.75 7.84 -14.22
C GLY A 167 2.47 7.43 -14.97
N MET A 168 1.39 7.07 -14.27
CA MET A 168 0.16 6.65 -14.93
C MET A 168 -0.54 7.77 -15.71
N ILE A 169 -0.32 9.05 -15.37
CA ILE A 169 -0.94 10.20 -16.06
C ILE A 169 -0.57 10.27 -17.55
N PHE A 170 0.61 9.77 -17.94
CA PHE A 170 1.04 9.83 -19.33
C PHE A 170 0.21 8.92 -20.25
N THR A 171 -0.41 7.87 -19.70
CA THR A 171 -1.40 7.07 -20.43
C THR A 171 -2.68 7.88 -20.69
N PHE A 172 -3.11 8.71 -19.74
CA PHE A 172 -4.25 9.62 -19.91
C PHE A 172 -3.94 10.73 -20.92
N TYR A 173 -2.75 11.35 -20.84
CA TYR A 173 -2.31 12.35 -21.81
C TYR A 173 -2.22 11.77 -23.22
N LYS A 174 -1.65 10.57 -23.36
CA LYS A 174 -1.56 9.87 -24.64
C LYS A 174 -2.96 9.57 -25.21
N ALA A 175 -3.89 9.13 -24.37
CA ALA A 175 -5.29 8.90 -24.76
C ALA A 175 -6.00 10.19 -25.20
N GLN A 176 -5.61 11.35 -24.65
CA GLN A 176 -6.05 12.68 -25.08
C GLN A 176 -5.31 13.21 -26.33
N GLY A 177 -4.40 12.44 -26.92
CA GLY A 177 -3.63 12.84 -28.11
C GLY A 177 -2.42 13.73 -27.85
N LYS A 178 -1.99 13.88 -26.59
CA LYS A 178 -0.82 14.70 -26.23
C LYS A 178 0.49 13.95 -26.48
N ALA A 179 1.55 14.71 -26.77
CA ALA A 179 2.91 14.19 -26.81
C ALA A 179 3.43 13.94 -25.38
N VAL A 180 4.07 12.79 -25.15
CA VAL A 180 4.53 12.37 -23.81
C VAL A 180 6.01 11.97 -23.79
N GLY A 181 6.75 12.23 -24.87
CA GLY A 181 8.17 11.87 -24.99
C GLY A 181 8.42 10.37 -24.74
N LYS A 182 9.35 10.07 -23.82
CA LYS A 182 9.68 8.72 -23.34
C LYS A 182 8.99 8.36 -22.01
N SER A 183 7.96 9.12 -21.62
CA SER A 183 7.25 8.84 -20.37
C SER A 183 6.51 7.50 -20.42
N LEU A 184 6.21 6.94 -19.25
CA LEU A 184 5.63 5.60 -19.13
C LEU A 184 4.17 5.57 -19.62
N VAL A 185 3.91 4.79 -20.67
CA VAL A 185 2.57 4.62 -21.27
C VAL A 185 2.19 3.14 -21.30
N GLU A 186 0.97 2.82 -20.87
CA GLU A 186 0.36 1.53 -21.10
C GLU A 186 -0.52 1.61 -22.36
N GLU A 187 0.06 1.31 -23.53
CA GLU A 187 -0.60 1.43 -24.84
C GLU A 187 -1.88 0.58 -24.94
N ASP A 188 -1.92 -0.57 -24.27
CA ASP A 188 -3.09 -1.45 -24.19
C ASP A 188 -4.19 -0.95 -23.23
N LYS A 189 -4.01 0.24 -22.64
CA LYS A 189 -4.94 0.87 -21.67
C LYS A 189 -5.43 2.24 -22.10
N LEU A 190 -5.13 2.70 -23.32
CA LEU A 190 -5.59 4.01 -23.80
C LEU A 190 -7.11 4.11 -23.87
N GLU A 191 -7.79 3.08 -24.40
CA GLU A 191 -9.27 3.05 -24.44
C GLU A 191 -9.88 3.12 -23.04
N LEU A 192 -9.27 2.44 -22.07
CA LEU A 192 -9.68 2.49 -20.68
C LEU A 192 -9.46 3.88 -20.07
N ALA A 193 -8.32 4.52 -20.32
CA ALA A 193 -8.07 5.87 -19.84
C ALA A 193 -9.11 6.86 -20.39
N THR A 194 -9.46 6.75 -21.68
CA THR A 194 -10.54 7.52 -22.30
C THR A 194 -11.88 7.28 -21.60
N SER A 195 -12.27 6.02 -21.39
CA SER A 195 -13.56 5.70 -20.77
C SER A 195 -13.64 6.16 -19.31
N LEU A 196 -12.52 6.17 -18.57
CA LEU A 196 -12.46 6.72 -17.21
C LEU A 196 -12.66 8.24 -17.19
N ILE A 197 -12.08 8.98 -18.15
CA ILE A 197 -12.30 10.43 -18.30
C ILE A 197 -13.78 10.71 -18.60
N GLU A 198 -14.37 9.96 -19.53
CA GLU A 198 -15.78 10.09 -19.89
C GLU A 198 -16.70 9.76 -18.71
N THR A 199 -16.37 8.71 -17.95
CA THR A 199 -17.11 8.31 -16.75
C THR A 199 -17.07 9.39 -15.68
N ALA A 200 -15.90 9.99 -15.44
CA ALA A 200 -15.77 11.11 -14.51
C ALA A 200 -16.68 12.28 -14.90
N LYS A 201 -16.66 12.65 -16.19
CA LYS A 201 -17.51 13.70 -16.75
C LYS A 201 -19.00 13.37 -16.62
N ALA A 202 -19.41 12.15 -16.95
CA ALA A 202 -20.79 11.70 -16.87
C ALA A 202 -21.33 11.70 -15.43
N LYS A 203 -20.46 11.43 -14.45
CA LYS A 203 -20.79 11.45 -13.02
C LYS A 203 -20.65 12.83 -12.37
N GLY A 204 -20.19 13.84 -13.10
CA GLY A 204 -19.95 15.18 -12.56
C GLY A 204 -18.76 15.24 -11.59
N VAL A 205 -17.84 14.28 -11.66
CA VAL A 205 -16.61 14.27 -10.85
C VAL A 205 -15.61 15.25 -11.47
N SER A 206 -15.02 16.11 -10.64
CA SER A 206 -13.91 16.96 -11.08
C SER A 206 -12.63 16.14 -11.19
N LEU A 207 -12.32 15.66 -12.40
CA LEU A 207 -11.08 14.95 -12.69
C LEU A 207 -9.95 15.95 -12.99
N LEU A 208 -8.94 15.97 -12.12
CA LEU A 208 -7.77 16.83 -12.24
C LEU A 208 -6.55 16.00 -12.66
N LEU A 209 -6.02 16.32 -13.84
CA LEU A 209 -4.72 15.86 -14.31
C LEU A 209 -3.71 17.02 -14.18
N PRO A 210 -2.41 16.74 -13.98
CA PRO A 210 -1.40 17.79 -13.92
C PRO A 210 -1.39 18.63 -15.20
N THR A 211 -1.20 19.94 -15.07
CA THR A 211 -1.08 20.88 -16.20
C THR A 211 0.38 21.09 -16.60
N ASP A 212 1.30 20.81 -15.69
CA ASP A 212 2.74 20.86 -15.85
C ASP A 212 3.39 19.66 -15.14
N VAL A 213 4.58 19.29 -15.61
CA VAL A 213 5.33 18.12 -15.14
C VAL A 213 6.82 18.45 -15.07
N VAL A 214 7.50 17.82 -14.11
CA VAL A 214 8.97 17.80 -14.07
C VAL A 214 9.44 16.66 -14.97
N VAL A 215 10.16 17.01 -16.02
CA VAL A 215 10.73 16.06 -16.98
C VAL A 215 12.24 15.92 -16.80
N ALA A 216 12.76 14.73 -17.12
CA ALA A 216 14.18 14.43 -17.11
C ALA A 216 14.66 13.75 -18.41
N ASP A 217 15.95 13.86 -18.69
CA ASP A 217 16.59 13.20 -19.84
C ASP A 217 16.84 11.69 -19.63
N LYS A 218 16.97 11.26 -18.36
CA LYS A 218 17.15 9.87 -17.94
C LYS A 218 16.47 9.57 -16.60
N PHE A 219 16.22 8.29 -16.33
CA PHE A 219 15.70 7.81 -15.04
C PHE A 219 16.84 7.64 -14.03
N ALA A 220 17.28 8.73 -13.40
CA ALA A 220 18.37 8.71 -12.42
C ALA A 220 18.30 9.94 -11.49
N PRO A 221 18.84 9.86 -10.26
CA PRO A 221 18.86 11.01 -9.34
C PRO A 221 19.69 12.19 -9.88
N ASP A 222 20.71 11.91 -10.70
CA ASP A 222 21.61 12.90 -11.30
C ASP A 222 21.13 13.41 -12.68
N ALA A 223 19.91 13.08 -13.10
CA ALA A 223 19.38 13.48 -14.41
C ALA A 223 19.24 15.00 -14.56
N GLU A 224 19.42 15.50 -15.80
CA GLU A 224 19.07 16.89 -16.12
C GLU A 224 17.55 17.02 -16.10
N SER A 225 17.03 18.06 -15.45
CA SER A 225 15.58 18.21 -15.23
C SER A 225 15.09 19.61 -15.54
N LYS A 226 13.84 19.70 -16.01
CA LYS A 226 13.13 20.97 -16.19
C LYS A 226 11.64 20.78 -16.03
N THR A 227 10.95 21.86 -15.69
CA THR A 227 9.48 21.90 -15.67
C THR A 227 8.95 22.29 -17.04
N VAL A 228 7.95 21.59 -17.54
CA VAL A 228 7.27 21.89 -18.81
C VAL A 228 5.76 21.75 -18.66
N SER A 229 5.00 22.44 -19.51
CA SER A 229 3.57 22.16 -19.67
C SER A 229 3.35 20.71 -20.11
N ALA A 230 2.27 20.09 -19.67
CA ALA A 230 1.84 18.77 -20.10
C ALA A 230 1.58 18.67 -21.62
N ASP A 231 1.40 19.82 -22.30
CA ASP A 231 1.23 19.90 -23.76
C ASP A 231 2.56 20.08 -24.52
N ALA A 232 3.69 20.21 -23.80
CA ALA A 232 4.99 20.55 -24.35
C ALA A 232 6.12 19.64 -23.85
N ILE A 233 5.82 18.36 -23.57
CA ILE A 233 6.82 17.37 -23.16
C ILE A 233 7.77 17.09 -24.34
N PRO A 234 9.08 17.39 -24.23
CA PRO A 234 10.02 17.23 -25.34
C PRO A 234 10.26 15.77 -25.71
N ASP A 235 10.53 15.52 -26.99
CA ASP A 235 10.97 14.20 -27.46
C ASP A 235 12.24 13.77 -26.73
N GLY A 236 12.29 12.50 -26.34
CA GLY A 236 13.43 11.93 -25.63
C GLY A 236 13.44 12.15 -24.11
N TRP A 237 12.62 13.06 -23.58
CA TRP A 237 12.47 13.33 -22.15
C TRP A 237 11.31 12.52 -21.56
N MET A 238 11.34 12.27 -20.25
CA MET A 238 10.30 11.55 -19.52
C MET A 238 9.85 12.33 -18.30
N GLY A 239 8.55 12.39 -18.04
CA GLY A 239 8.02 13.01 -16.83
C GLY A 239 8.19 12.10 -15.62
N LEU A 240 8.76 12.66 -14.55
CA LEU A 240 9.11 11.94 -13.32
C LEU A 240 8.44 12.53 -12.08
N ASP A 241 7.83 13.72 -12.16
CA ASP A 241 7.01 14.29 -11.09
C ASP A 241 5.98 15.28 -11.66
N VAL A 242 5.01 15.67 -10.83
CA VAL A 242 4.09 16.77 -11.15
C VAL A 242 4.77 18.13 -10.96
N GLY A 243 4.40 19.11 -11.78
CA GLY A 243 4.99 20.44 -11.72
C GLY A 243 4.35 21.36 -10.67
N PRO A 244 5.00 22.48 -10.33
CA PRO A 244 4.55 23.44 -9.32
C PRO A 244 3.16 24.03 -9.58
N ASP A 245 2.75 24.25 -10.83
CA ASP A 245 1.43 24.81 -11.11
C ASP A 245 0.31 23.79 -10.82
N SER A 246 0.60 22.52 -11.10
CA SER A 246 -0.27 21.39 -10.76
C SER A 246 -0.36 21.20 -9.26
N ILE A 247 0.76 21.26 -8.53
CA ILE A 247 0.79 21.18 -7.06
C ILE A 247 -0.08 22.27 -6.45
N LYS A 248 0.05 23.51 -6.94
CA LYS A 248 -0.77 24.64 -6.49
C LYS A 248 -2.27 24.37 -6.75
N THR A 249 -2.62 23.98 -7.97
CA THR A 249 -4.01 23.69 -8.36
C THR A 249 -4.61 22.56 -7.51
N PHE A 250 -3.84 21.50 -7.27
CA PHE A 250 -4.27 20.37 -6.44
C PHE A 250 -4.46 20.79 -4.98
N SER A 251 -3.54 21.59 -4.44
CA SER A 251 -3.64 22.12 -3.07
C SER A 251 -4.90 22.97 -2.89
N GLU A 252 -5.16 23.90 -3.82
CA GLU A 252 -6.36 24.75 -3.79
C GLU A 252 -7.66 23.93 -3.88
N ALA A 253 -7.67 22.87 -4.69
CA ALA A 253 -8.81 21.96 -4.77
C ALA A 253 -9.04 21.21 -3.45
N LEU A 254 -7.95 20.76 -2.80
CA LEU A 254 -7.99 19.99 -1.55
C LEU A 254 -8.34 20.84 -0.33
N ASP A 255 -7.99 22.13 -0.28
CA ASP A 255 -8.29 23.03 0.85
C ASP A 255 -9.79 23.12 1.19
N THR A 256 -10.65 22.89 0.19
CA THR A 256 -12.11 22.94 0.36
C THR A 256 -12.71 21.59 0.80
N THR A 257 -11.92 20.51 0.78
CA THR A 257 -12.39 19.13 1.01
C THR A 257 -12.54 18.81 2.50
N LYS A 258 -13.44 17.89 2.82
CA LYS A 258 -13.68 17.40 4.18
C LYS A 258 -13.18 15.97 4.39
N THR A 259 -12.91 15.25 3.32
CA THR A 259 -12.32 13.92 3.35
C THR A 259 -11.39 13.80 2.15
N VAL A 260 -10.20 13.26 2.37
CA VAL A 260 -9.22 12.97 1.33
C VAL A 260 -8.74 11.54 1.52
N ILE A 261 -8.75 10.76 0.44
CA ILE A 261 -8.04 9.49 0.36
C ILE A 261 -6.90 9.64 -0.62
N TRP A 262 -5.70 9.23 -0.23
CA TRP A 262 -4.53 9.25 -1.10
C TRP A 262 -3.93 7.86 -1.24
N ASN A 263 -3.80 7.39 -2.49
CA ASN A 263 -3.17 6.13 -2.81
C ASN A 263 -2.16 6.27 -3.96
N GLY A 264 -0.88 6.40 -3.62
CA GLY A 264 0.24 6.34 -4.56
C GLY A 264 0.90 7.71 -4.80
N PRO A 265 2.21 7.73 -5.02
CA PRO A 265 2.99 8.97 -5.13
C PRO A 265 2.69 9.73 -6.43
N MET A 266 3.01 11.02 -6.42
CA MET A 266 2.82 11.92 -7.58
C MET A 266 4.02 11.90 -8.54
N GLY A 267 5.16 11.37 -8.09
CA GLY A 267 6.40 11.25 -8.86
C GLY A 267 7.30 10.10 -8.39
N VAL A 268 8.54 10.10 -8.87
CA VAL A 268 9.61 9.16 -8.47
C VAL A 268 10.27 9.67 -7.19
N PHE A 269 9.50 9.62 -6.09
CA PHE A 269 9.86 10.20 -4.80
C PHE A 269 11.12 9.60 -4.17
N GLU A 270 11.60 8.45 -4.67
CA GLU A 270 12.88 7.87 -4.25
C GLU A 270 14.10 8.73 -4.67
N PHE A 271 13.91 9.65 -5.63
CA PHE A 271 14.91 10.64 -6.02
C PHE A 271 14.45 12.02 -5.54
N GLU A 272 15.26 12.68 -4.72
CA GLU A 272 14.95 14.00 -4.11
C GLU A 272 14.50 15.05 -5.15
N LYS A 273 15.09 15.01 -6.35
CA LYS A 273 14.75 15.90 -7.48
C LYS A 273 13.31 15.72 -8.02
N PHE A 274 12.66 14.59 -7.73
CA PHE A 274 11.33 14.20 -8.22
C PHE A 274 10.39 13.79 -7.07
N ALA A 275 10.64 14.31 -5.88
CA ALA A 275 9.83 14.07 -4.68
C ALA A 275 8.86 15.21 -4.36
N ALA A 276 9.11 16.43 -4.86
CA ALA A 276 8.41 17.65 -4.47
C ALA A 276 6.89 17.61 -4.71
N GLY A 277 6.40 16.87 -5.70
CA GLY A 277 4.97 16.68 -5.90
C GLY A 277 4.32 15.70 -4.92
N THR A 278 5.11 14.82 -4.33
CA THR A 278 4.67 13.85 -3.32
C THR A 278 4.86 14.36 -1.89
N ASP A 279 5.79 15.28 -1.66
CA ASP A 279 5.97 15.96 -0.36
C ASP A 279 4.90 17.04 -0.12
#